data_AF-A0A844I8C4-F1
#
_entry.id   AF-A0A844I8C4-F1
#
_cell.length_a   1.000
_cell.length_b   1.000
_cell.length_c   1.000
_cell.angle_alpha   90.00
_cell.angle_beta   90.00
_cell.angle_gamma   90.00
#
_symmetry.space_group_name_H-M   'P 1'
#
loop_
_entity.id
_entity.type
_entity.pdbx_description
1 polymer ?
#
loop_
_entity_poly.entity_id
_entity_poly.type
_entity_poly.pdbx_seq_one_letter_code
_entity_poly.pdbx_strand_id
1 'polypeptide(L)'
;MHSSPLPEDNDHDSESSLILTDELKRTLECYIEHTLDVEGEKYVLLLPVDSPIEIFAWQADGDEEEAVLVEDDEIIDQIFGTAQAVLSEQNLILKNTAYALTVAGELPPEDESKFFTLEIEDEENGLEPEQLMEIATFYHDEQEYAIYTPLDPLLFFARITKTGEPELLSPEEFRKFQPLLEEHLFNEVE
;
A
#
# COMPACT_ATOMS: atom_id res chain seq x y z
N MET A 1 -29.44 5.39 -47.19
CA MET A 1 -30.10 4.96 -45.95
C MET A 1 -29.81 3.49 -45.81
N HIS A 2 -29.17 3.10 -44.70
CA HIS A 2 -29.22 1.81 -44.02
C HIS A 2 -28.00 1.81 -43.08
N SER A 3 -28.19 2.49 -41.95
CA SER A 3 -27.36 2.33 -40.77
C SER A 3 -27.63 0.93 -40.22
N SER A 4 -26.58 0.15 -40.01
CA SER A 4 -26.61 -0.98 -39.10
C SER A 4 -25.75 -0.61 -37.88
N PRO A 5 -26.29 -0.71 -36.66
CA PRO A 5 -25.57 -0.43 -35.43
C PRO A 5 -24.55 -1.54 -35.18
N LEU A 6 -23.34 -1.14 -34.78
CA LEU A 6 -22.35 -2.05 -34.20
C LEU A 6 -22.95 -2.58 -32.88
N PRO A 7 -22.86 -3.89 -32.60
CA PRO A 7 -23.29 -4.42 -31.32
C PRO A 7 -22.31 -3.97 -30.22
N GLU A 8 -22.88 -3.43 -29.15
CA GLU A 8 -22.30 -3.41 -27.81
C GLU A 8 -22.08 -4.88 -27.39
N ASP A 9 -20.83 -5.27 -27.24
CA ASP A 9 -20.39 -6.40 -26.41
C ASP A 9 -18.86 -6.38 -26.39
N ASN A 10 -18.31 -5.82 -25.31
CA ASN A 10 -17.04 -6.26 -24.78
C ASN A 10 -17.17 -6.21 -23.25
N ASP A 11 -17.71 -7.31 -22.72
CA ASP A 11 -17.45 -7.80 -21.36
C ASP A 11 -15.95 -7.70 -21.04
N HIS A 12 -15.62 -7.27 -19.81
CA HIS A 12 -14.28 -7.10 -19.24
C HIS A 12 -13.37 -6.09 -19.95
N ASP A 13 -13.60 -4.80 -19.73
CA ASP A 13 -12.51 -3.82 -19.81
C ASP A 13 -11.60 -4.03 -18.60
N SER A 14 -10.51 -4.76 -18.86
CA SER A 14 -9.21 -4.77 -18.16
C SER A 14 -9.09 -3.73 -17.03
N GLU A 15 -8.78 -4.19 -15.82
CA GLU A 15 -8.32 -3.38 -14.67
C GLU A 15 -7.50 -2.19 -15.19
N SER A 16 -8.09 -1.01 -15.17
CA SER A 16 -7.38 0.20 -15.55
C SER A 16 -6.30 0.43 -14.51
N SER A 17 -5.02 0.20 -14.87
CA SER A 17 -3.90 0.51 -13.99
C SER A 17 -3.52 1.98 -14.12
N LEU A 18 -3.00 2.54 -13.03
CA LEU A 18 -2.63 3.94 -12.92
C LEU A 18 -1.33 4.06 -12.14
N ILE A 19 -0.49 5.00 -12.54
CA ILE A 19 0.84 5.19 -11.95
C ILE A 19 0.82 6.45 -11.08
N LEU A 20 1.07 6.26 -9.79
CA LEU A 20 1.34 7.33 -8.84
C LEU A 20 2.84 7.67 -8.88
N THR A 21 3.18 8.95 -8.73
CA THR A 21 4.57 9.43 -8.75
C THR A 21 4.80 10.40 -7.61
N ASP A 22 5.84 10.17 -6.80
CA ASP A 22 6.18 11.05 -5.68
C ASP A 22 7.14 12.19 -6.07
N GLU A 23 7.53 13.00 -5.09
CA GLU A 23 8.45 14.14 -5.29
C GLU A 23 9.87 13.71 -5.70
N LEU A 24 10.27 12.50 -5.32
CA LEU A 24 11.56 11.89 -5.69
C LEU A 24 11.51 11.22 -7.07
N LYS A 25 10.37 11.28 -7.76
CA LYS A 25 10.11 10.65 -9.06
C LYS A 25 10.17 9.12 -9.03
N ARG A 26 9.98 8.52 -7.86
CA ARG A 26 9.65 7.09 -7.78
C ARG A 26 8.24 6.91 -8.32
N THR A 27 7.93 5.70 -8.76
CA THR A 27 6.63 5.35 -9.31
C THR A 27 6.03 4.20 -8.53
N LEU A 28 4.72 4.22 -8.34
CA LEU A 28 3.94 3.13 -7.79
C LEU A 28 2.82 2.80 -8.77
N GLU A 29 2.78 1.58 -9.27
CA GLU A 29 1.69 1.11 -10.12
C GLU A 29 0.56 0.61 -9.23
N CYS A 30 -0.66 1.05 -9.53
CA CYS A 30 -1.85 0.67 -8.80
C CYS A 30 -2.94 0.19 -9.76
N TYR A 31 -3.74 -0.77 -9.32
CA TYR A 31 -5.04 -1.06 -9.90
C TYR A 31 -6.05 -0.02 -9.44
N ILE A 32 -6.97 0.36 -10.32
CA ILE A 32 -8.16 1.12 -9.94
C ILE A 32 -9.18 0.14 -9.36
N GLU A 33 -9.30 0.14 -8.05
CA GLU A 33 -10.24 -0.71 -7.30
C GLU A 33 -11.68 -0.21 -7.50
N HIS A 34 -11.88 1.10 -7.29
CA HIS A 34 -13.18 1.74 -7.47
C HIS A 34 -13.06 3.12 -8.10
N THR A 35 -14.12 3.53 -8.79
CA THR A 35 -14.27 4.87 -9.35
C THR A 35 -15.53 5.52 -8.76
N LEU A 36 -15.39 6.75 -8.28
CA LEU A 36 -16.47 7.53 -7.68
C LEU A 36 -16.62 8.86 -8.44
N ASP A 37 -17.83 9.23 -8.81
CA ASP A 37 -18.14 10.53 -9.41
C ASP A 37 -18.91 11.38 -8.39
N VAL A 38 -18.26 12.40 -7.83
CA VAL A 38 -18.82 13.26 -6.77
C VAL A 38 -18.80 14.71 -7.23
N GLU A 39 -19.98 15.35 -7.29
CA GLU A 39 -20.15 16.76 -7.70
C GLU A 39 -19.55 17.11 -9.09
N GLY A 40 -19.39 16.10 -9.96
CA GLY A 40 -18.81 16.26 -11.30
C GLY A 40 -17.28 16.15 -11.36
N GLU A 41 -16.64 15.82 -10.23
CA GLU A 41 -15.22 15.46 -10.17
C GLU A 41 -15.09 13.93 -10.02
N LYS A 42 -14.11 13.35 -10.72
CA LYS A 42 -13.86 11.91 -10.73
C LYS A 42 -12.78 11.56 -9.71
N TYR A 43 -13.10 10.64 -8.81
CA TYR A 43 -12.21 10.09 -7.81
C TYR A 43 -11.98 8.61 -8.08
N VAL A 44 -10.79 8.13 -7.71
CA VAL A 44 -10.40 6.73 -7.85
C VAL A 44 -9.80 6.25 -6.55
N LEU A 45 -10.19 5.03 -6.17
CA LEU A 45 -9.54 4.25 -5.14
C LEU A 45 -8.52 3.34 -5.82
N LEU A 46 -7.30 3.37 -5.33
CA LEU A 46 -6.15 2.74 -5.95
C LEU A 46 -5.53 1.75 -4.98
N LEU A 47 -5.24 0.54 -5.48
CA LEU A 47 -4.57 -0.52 -4.74
C LEU A 47 -3.21 -0.81 -5.41
N PRO A 48 -2.08 -0.79 -4.68
CA PRO A 48 -0.79 -1.19 -5.22
C PRO A 48 -0.83 -2.54 -5.93
N VAL A 49 -0.16 -2.64 -7.09
CA VAL A 49 -0.03 -3.91 -7.82
C VAL A 49 0.82 -4.91 -7.05
N ASP A 50 1.85 -4.42 -6.38
CA ASP A 50 2.76 -5.20 -5.54
C ASP A 50 2.39 -5.00 -4.07
N SER A 51 2.61 -6.03 -3.24
CA SER A 51 2.23 -5.97 -1.83
C SER A 51 3.07 -4.94 -1.07
N PRO A 52 2.45 -4.01 -0.31
CA PRO A 52 3.17 -3.07 0.53
C PRO A 52 3.93 -3.81 1.63
N ILE A 53 5.10 -3.29 2.00
CA ILE A 53 5.88 -3.83 3.10
C ILE A 53 6.45 -2.72 3.98
N GLU A 54 6.73 -3.08 5.23
CA GLU A 54 7.36 -2.24 6.23
C GLU A 54 8.60 -2.93 6.78
N ILE A 55 9.64 -2.16 7.08
CA ILE A 55 10.86 -2.68 7.68
C ILE A 55 11.01 -2.06 9.06
N PHE A 56 11.14 -2.90 10.08
CA PHE A 56 11.38 -2.49 11.45
C PHE A 56 12.80 -2.87 11.86
N ALA A 57 13.44 -2.00 12.63
CA ALA A 57 14.68 -2.28 13.33
C ALA A 57 14.36 -2.68 14.77
N TRP A 58 14.76 -3.88 15.18
CA TRP A 58 14.58 -4.37 16.54
C TRP A 58 15.72 -3.88 17.44
N GLN A 59 15.43 -2.95 18.33
CA GLN A 59 16.42 -2.36 19.22
C GLN A 59 16.23 -2.92 20.64
N ALA A 60 17.35 -3.23 21.30
CA ALA A 60 17.33 -3.55 22.72
C ALA A 60 17.34 -2.23 23.51
N ASP A 61 16.19 -1.80 24.03
CA ASP A 61 16.12 -0.70 24.99
C ASP A 61 16.04 -1.25 26.43
N GLY A 62 17.21 -1.44 27.04
CA GLY A 62 17.30 -1.98 28.39
C GLY A 62 16.91 -3.45 28.48
N ASP A 63 15.79 -3.74 29.15
CA ASP A 63 15.25 -5.10 29.34
C ASP A 63 14.12 -5.43 28.34
N GLU A 64 13.75 -4.49 27.45
CA GLU A 64 12.66 -4.61 26.48
C GLU A 64 13.20 -4.50 25.05
N GLU A 65 12.61 -5.26 24.13
CA GLU A 65 12.89 -5.19 22.70
C GLU A 65 11.82 -4.30 22.05
N GLU A 66 12.25 -3.22 21.40
CA GLU A 66 11.37 -2.25 20.73
C GLU A 66 11.56 -2.35 19.21
N ALA A 67 10.44 -2.42 18.48
CA ALA A 67 10.44 -2.37 17.03
C ALA A 67 10.26 -0.92 16.56
N VAL A 68 11.28 -0.37 15.88
CA VAL A 68 11.25 0.99 15.34
C VAL A 68 11.09 0.93 13.84
N LEU A 69 10.04 1.56 13.30
CA LEU A 69 9.81 1.64 11.85
C LEU A 69 10.98 2.39 11.16
N VAL A 70 11.48 1.83 10.06
CA VAL A 70 12.57 2.40 9.27
C VAL A 70 11.99 3.25 8.13
N GLU A 71 11.89 4.56 8.36
CA GLU A 71 11.37 5.52 7.37
C GLU A 71 12.48 6.31 6.64
N ASP A 72 13.71 6.29 7.15
CA ASP A 72 14.83 7.08 6.60
C ASP A 72 15.36 6.43 5.31
N ASP A 73 15.26 7.14 4.18
CA ASP A 73 15.73 6.69 2.87
C ASP A 73 17.23 6.32 2.88
N GLU A 74 18.09 6.99 3.65
CA GLU A 74 19.52 6.67 3.74
C GLU A 74 19.75 5.32 4.44
N ILE A 75 18.92 4.98 5.44
CA ILE A 75 18.97 3.68 6.13
C ILE A 75 18.41 2.60 5.21
N ILE A 76 17.26 2.87 4.55
CA ILE A 76 16.67 1.95 3.57
C ILE A 76 17.70 1.61 2.50
N ASP A 77 18.40 2.58 1.93
CA ASP A 77 19.42 2.36 0.89
C ASP A 77 20.58 1.48 1.37
N GLN A 78 20.98 1.58 2.64
CA GLN A 78 22.04 0.76 3.24
C GLN A 78 21.61 -0.71 3.37
N ILE A 79 20.40 -0.94 3.87
CA ILE A 79 19.89 -2.28 4.15
C ILE A 79 19.23 -2.94 2.93
N PHE A 80 18.90 -2.18 1.89
CA PHE A 80 18.14 -2.63 0.71
C PHE A 80 18.73 -3.89 0.08
N GLY A 81 20.05 -3.92 -0.10
CA GLY A 81 20.73 -5.07 -0.69
C GLY A 81 20.60 -6.35 0.15
N THR A 82 20.68 -6.22 1.48
CA THR A 82 20.50 -7.35 2.41
C THR A 82 19.04 -7.80 2.43
N ALA A 83 18.11 -6.86 2.56
CA ALA A 83 16.67 -7.13 2.54
C ALA A 83 16.25 -7.85 1.24
N GLN A 84 16.70 -7.34 0.08
CA GLN A 84 16.47 -7.99 -1.21
C GLN A 84 17.06 -9.40 -1.26
N ALA A 85 18.26 -9.62 -0.72
CA ALA A 85 18.88 -10.95 -0.74
C ALA A 85 18.03 -11.99 0.02
N VAL A 86 17.50 -11.62 1.19
CA VAL A 86 16.65 -12.50 2.01
C VAL A 86 15.28 -12.72 1.35
N LEU A 87 14.65 -11.66 0.84
CA LEU A 87 13.38 -11.77 0.10
C LEU A 87 13.52 -12.64 -1.16
N SER A 88 14.67 -12.58 -1.84
CA SER A 88 14.94 -13.40 -3.03
C SER A 88 14.90 -14.91 -2.74
N GLU A 89 15.18 -15.34 -1.50
CA GLU A 89 15.07 -16.76 -1.12
C GLU A 89 13.64 -17.29 -1.24
N GLN A 90 12.65 -16.38 -1.16
CA GLN A 90 11.23 -16.65 -1.32
C GLN A 90 10.69 -16.27 -2.72
N ASN A 91 11.58 -15.94 -3.67
CA ASN A 91 11.24 -15.40 -5.00
C ASN A 91 10.51 -14.05 -4.95
N LEU A 92 10.78 -13.26 -3.91
CA LEU A 92 10.23 -11.93 -3.72
C LEU A 92 11.22 -10.85 -4.20
N ILE A 93 10.71 -9.82 -4.89
CA ILE A 93 11.51 -8.71 -5.42
C ILE A 93 11.10 -7.42 -4.69
N LEU A 94 12.02 -6.88 -3.89
CA LEU A 94 11.85 -5.62 -3.18
C LEU A 94 11.94 -4.45 -4.15
N LYS A 95 11.03 -3.48 -3.99
CA LYS A 95 10.97 -2.26 -4.79
C LYS A 95 10.82 -1.05 -3.87
N ASN A 96 11.71 -0.07 -4.06
CA ASN A 96 11.56 1.27 -3.47
C ASN A 96 10.64 2.11 -4.37
N THR A 97 9.34 1.95 -4.17
CA THR A 97 8.28 2.60 -4.95
C THR A 97 7.87 3.95 -4.35
N ALA A 98 7.04 4.71 -5.07
CA ALA A 98 6.46 5.93 -4.52
C ALA A 98 5.58 5.59 -3.31
N TYR A 99 5.64 6.42 -2.26
CA TYR A 99 4.81 6.35 -1.05
C TYR A 99 4.95 5.13 -0.13
N ALA A 100 5.39 3.98 -0.64
CA ALA A 100 5.61 2.76 0.15
C ALA A 100 6.73 1.92 -0.44
N LEU A 101 7.38 1.10 0.40
CA LEU A 101 8.15 -0.06 -0.07
C LEU A 101 7.15 -1.14 -0.50
N THR A 102 7.45 -1.83 -1.58
CA THR A 102 6.59 -2.91 -2.09
C THR A 102 7.41 -4.14 -2.45
N VAL A 103 6.75 -5.28 -2.47
CA VAL A 103 7.36 -6.55 -2.85
C VAL A 103 6.55 -7.25 -3.94
N ALA A 104 7.23 -7.58 -5.03
CA ALA A 104 6.64 -8.32 -6.12
C ALA A 104 6.89 -9.82 -5.96
N GLY A 105 5.84 -10.62 -6.13
CA GLY A 105 5.88 -12.07 -6.04
C GLY A 105 4.74 -12.60 -5.17
N GLU A 106 4.73 -13.91 -4.94
CA GLU A 106 3.71 -14.54 -4.11
C GLU A 106 4.17 -14.52 -2.65
N LEU A 107 3.41 -13.82 -1.80
CA LEU A 107 3.67 -13.76 -0.36
C LEU A 107 3.54 -15.15 0.28
N PRO A 108 4.26 -15.40 1.39
CA PRO A 108 4.04 -16.59 2.19
C PRO A 108 2.58 -16.65 2.66
N PRO A 109 2.03 -17.87 2.86
CA PRO A 109 0.67 -18.00 3.39
C PRO A 109 0.59 -17.39 4.79
N GLU A 110 -0.57 -16.81 5.09
CA GLU A 110 -0.86 -16.23 6.39
C GLU A 110 -0.65 -17.25 7.53
N ASP A 111 0.11 -16.83 8.53
CA ASP A 111 0.40 -17.59 9.73
C ASP A 111 0.21 -16.69 10.94
N GLU A 112 -0.89 -16.91 11.69
CA GLU A 112 -1.23 -16.12 12.88
C GLU A 112 -0.11 -16.10 13.93
N SER A 113 0.77 -17.10 13.94
CA SER A 113 1.92 -17.13 14.86
C SER A 113 3.01 -16.10 14.52
N LYS A 114 2.92 -15.50 13.32
CA LYS A 114 3.82 -14.47 12.79
C LYS A 114 3.16 -13.09 12.73
N PHE A 115 1.99 -12.94 13.34
CA PHE A 115 1.33 -11.64 13.40
C PHE A 115 1.98 -10.78 14.47
N PHE A 116 2.26 -9.54 14.09
CA PHE A 116 2.77 -8.49 14.93
C PHE A 116 1.72 -7.40 15.00
N THR A 117 1.30 -7.02 16.21
CA THR A 117 0.37 -5.92 16.41
C THR A 117 1.19 -4.67 16.69
N LEU A 118 1.15 -3.71 15.78
CA LEU A 118 1.76 -2.40 15.96
C LEU A 118 0.80 -1.53 16.80
N GLU A 119 1.19 -1.24 18.04
CA GLU A 119 0.45 -0.31 18.88
C GLU A 119 0.76 1.14 18.46
N ILE A 120 -0.27 1.88 18.06
CA ILE A 120 -0.15 3.29 17.69
C ILE A 120 -0.43 4.12 18.94
N GLU A 121 0.57 4.81 19.49
CA GLU A 121 0.47 5.68 20.67
C GLU A 121 -0.26 7.02 20.37
N ASP A 122 -1.39 6.99 19.65
CA ASP A 122 -2.23 8.17 19.40
C ASP A 122 -3.70 7.86 19.72
N GLU A 123 -3.97 7.68 21.02
CA GLU A 123 -5.32 7.49 21.58
C GLU A 123 -6.25 8.69 21.28
N GLU A 124 -5.72 9.88 21.00
CA GLU A 124 -6.52 11.10 20.78
C GLU A 124 -7.20 11.09 19.40
N ASN A 125 -6.58 10.44 18.42
CA ASN A 125 -7.15 10.24 17.08
C ASN A 125 -7.94 8.93 16.93
N GLY A 126 -7.97 8.07 17.95
CA GLY A 126 -8.72 6.81 17.92
C GLY A 126 -8.25 5.85 16.83
N LEU A 127 -6.95 5.88 16.49
CA LEU A 127 -6.37 4.97 15.50
C LEU A 127 -6.40 3.54 16.07
N GLU A 128 -6.90 2.61 15.26
CA GLU A 128 -6.91 1.19 15.62
C GLU A 128 -5.49 0.63 15.48
N PRO A 129 -5.09 -0.31 16.35
CA PRO A 129 -3.80 -0.98 16.22
C PRO A 129 -3.74 -1.71 14.88
N GLU A 130 -2.59 -1.62 14.21
CA GLU A 130 -2.39 -2.24 12.92
C GLU A 130 -1.88 -3.67 13.08
N GLN A 131 -2.42 -4.60 12.31
CA GLN A 131 -1.93 -5.98 12.27
C GLN A 131 -1.03 -6.19 11.07
N LEU A 132 0.19 -6.63 11.34
CA LEU A 132 1.23 -6.88 10.36
C LEU A 132 1.61 -8.36 10.37
N MET A 133 1.97 -8.92 9.21
CA MET A 133 2.49 -10.29 9.10
C MET A 133 3.98 -10.29 8.74
N GLU A 134 4.78 -11.02 9.51
CA GLU A 134 6.21 -11.18 9.24
C GLU A 134 6.45 -11.99 7.95
N ILE A 135 7.21 -11.41 7.03
CA ILE A 135 7.65 -12.04 5.78
C ILE A 135 9.05 -12.66 5.96
N ALA A 136 9.97 -11.90 6.57
CA ALA A 136 11.35 -12.31 6.76
C ALA A 136 12.06 -11.45 7.82
N THR A 137 13.12 -12.01 8.41
CA THR A 137 14.04 -11.29 9.28
C THR A 137 15.46 -11.36 8.74
N PHE A 138 16.28 -10.35 9.03
CA PHE A 138 17.66 -10.28 8.59
C PHE A 138 18.52 -9.44 9.51
N TYR A 139 19.84 -9.60 9.41
CA TYR A 139 20.81 -8.77 10.12
C TYR A 139 21.61 -7.93 9.14
N HIS A 140 21.84 -6.66 9.49
CA HIS A 140 22.76 -5.77 8.79
C HIS A 140 23.59 -5.03 9.85
N ASP A 141 24.92 -5.11 9.78
CA ASP A 141 25.84 -4.49 10.76
C ASP A 141 25.48 -4.76 12.24
N GLU A 142 25.18 -6.03 12.57
CA GLU A 142 24.78 -6.49 13.91
C GLU A 142 23.40 -5.99 14.40
N GLN A 143 22.72 -5.14 13.63
CA GLN A 143 21.34 -4.72 13.86
C GLN A 143 20.37 -5.72 13.25
N GLU A 144 19.37 -6.12 14.04
CA GLU A 144 18.26 -6.97 13.59
C GLU A 144 17.17 -6.16 12.93
N TYR A 145 16.69 -6.65 11.80
CA TYR A 145 15.58 -6.08 11.06
C TYR A 145 14.54 -7.15 10.74
N ALA A 146 13.29 -6.74 10.69
CA ALA A 146 12.18 -7.59 10.27
C ALA A 146 11.34 -6.87 9.22
N ILE A 147 10.89 -7.63 8.21
CA ILE A 147 10.08 -7.19 7.09
C ILE A 147 8.67 -7.71 7.31
N TYR A 148 7.70 -6.81 7.35
CA TYR A 148 6.29 -7.14 7.50
C TYR A 148 5.48 -6.65 6.30
N THR A 149 4.32 -7.27 6.08
CA THR A 149 3.25 -6.72 5.24
C THR A 149 2.05 -6.41 6.12
N PRO A 150 1.37 -5.27 5.92
CA PRO A 150 0.06 -5.05 6.51
C PRO A 150 -0.93 -6.15 6.11
N LEU A 151 -1.78 -6.56 7.05
CA LEU A 151 -2.92 -7.45 6.76
C LEU A 151 -4.06 -6.70 6.06
N ASP A 152 -4.24 -5.42 6.42
CA ASP A 152 -5.20 -4.55 5.76
C ASP A 152 -4.60 -3.99 4.45
N PRO A 153 -5.36 -3.96 3.33
CA PRO A 153 -4.87 -3.43 2.08
C PRO A 153 -4.51 -1.94 2.16
N LEU A 154 -3.33 -1.56 1.65
CA LEU A 154 -2.93 -0.16 1.53
C LEU A 154 -3.67 0.51 0.37
N LEU A 155 -4.58 1.42 0.68
CA LEU A 155 -5.41 2.11 -0.31
C LEU A 155 -4.98 3.56 -0.50
N PHE A 156 -4.85 3.97 -1.76
CA PHE A 156 -4.59 5.36 -2.14
C PHE A 156 -5.85 5.98 -2.72
N PHE A 157 -6.19 7.18 -2.27
CA PHE A 157 -7.35 7.90 -2.78
C PHE A 157 -6.90 9.12 -3.60
N ALA A 158 -7.25 9.12 -4.88
CA ALA A 158 -6.82 10.15 -5.82
C ALA A 158 -8.00 10.79 -6.55
N ARG A 159 -7.91 12.09 -6.81
CA ARG A 159 -8.77 12.79 -7.76
C ARG A 159 -8.13 12.74 -9.14
N ILE A 160 -8.90 12.37 -10.16
CA ILE A 160 -8.49 12.50 -11.55
C ILE A 160 -8.70 13.96 -11.98
N THR A 161 -7.59 14.65 -12.23
CA THR A 161 -7.61 16.03 -12.71
C THR A 161 -8.17 16.14 -14.13
N LYS A 162 -8.47 17.36 -14.57
CA LYS A 162 -8.96 17.64 -15.95
C LYS A 162 -7.96 17.23 -17.04
N THR A 163 -6.69 17.09 -16.69
CA THR A 163 -5.63 16.60 -17.58
C THR A 163 -5.53 15.07 -17.61
N GLY A 164 -6.30 14.37 -16.76
CA GLY A 164 -6.30 12.92 -16.63
C GLY A 164 -5.25 12.37 -15.66
N GLU A 165 -4.49 13.25 -14.99
CA GLU A 165 -3.46 12.84 -14.03
C GLU A 165 -4.07 12.64 -12.63
N PRO A 166 -3.66 11.60 -11.90
CA PRO A 166 -4.07 11.38 -10.51
C PRO A 166 -3.40 12.37 -9.57
N GLU A 167 -4.19 12.96 -8.67
CA GLU A 167 -3.73 13.82 -7.59
C GLU A 167 -4.20 13.21 -6.26
N LEU A 168 -3.26 12.78 -5.41
CA LEU A 168 -3.61 12.24 -4.09
C LEU A 168 -4.29 13.31 -3.24
N LEU A 169 -5.33 12.89 -2.53
CA LEU A 169 -6.06 13.79 -1.64
C LEU A 169 -5.28 14.01 -0.33
N SER A 170 -5.37 15.23 0.17
CA SER A 170 -4.84 15.55 1.50
C SER A 170 -5.62 14.82 2.60
N PRO A 171 -5.05 14.61 3.80
CA PRO A 171 -5.74 13.96 4.92
C PRO A 171 -7.07 14.64 5.29
N GLU A 172 -7.16 15.96 5.18
CA GLU A 172 -8.39 16.72 5.44
C GLU A 172 -9.49 16.42 4.40
N GLU A 173 -9.11 16.33 3.13
CA GLU A 173 -10.02 15.95 2.06
C GLU A 173 -10.45 14.49 2.21
N PHE A 174 -9.53 13.58 2.49
CA PHE A 174 -9.84 12.17 2.72
C PHE A 174 -10.88 11.99 3.82
N ARG A 175 -10.72 12.64 4.99
CA ARG A 175 -11.71 12.60 6.09
C ARG A 175 -13.11 13.07 5.67
N LYS A 176 -13.21 14.01 4.73
CA LYS A 176 -14.50 14.46 4.19
C LYS A 176 -15.15 13.42 3.29
N PHE A 177 -14.34 12.66 2.53
CA PHE A 177 -14.81 11.65 1.59
C PHE A 177 -14.95 10.26 2.21
N GLN A 178 -14.31 9.99 3.34
CA GLN A 178 -14.37 8.71 4.04
C GLN A 178 -15.82 8.20 4.26
N PRO A 179 -16.79 9.02 4.74
CA PRO A 179 -18.16 8.52 4.93
C PRO A 179 -18.84 8.12 3.62
N LEU A 180 -18.52 8.81 2.52
CA LEU A 180 -19.05 8.51 1.19
C LEU A 180 -18.41 7.24 0.63
N LEU A 181 -17.11 7.05 0.86
CA LEU A 181 -16.39 5.81 0.53
C LEU A 181 -17.00 4.64 1.29
N GLU A 182 -17.17 4.74 2.60
CA GLU A 182 -17.78 3.69 3.41
C GLU A 182 -19.21 3.37 2.93
N GLU A 183 -20.04 4.39 2.68
CA GLU A 183 -21.39 4.17 2.14
C GLU A 183 -21.37 3.47 0.76
N HIS A 184 -20.46 3.86 -0.14
CA HIS A 184 -20.39 3.27 -1.47
C HIS A 184 -19.74 1.87 -1.50
N LEU A 185 -18.74 1.61 -0.66
CA LEU A 185 -18.00 0.34 -0.60
C LEU A 185 -18.77 -0.72 0.20
N PHE A 186 -19.38 -0.37 1.34
CA PHE A 186 -20.10 -1.34 2.18
C PHE A 186 -21.50 -1.70 1.66
N ASN A 187 -22.09 -0.88 0.79
CA ASN A 187 -23.37 -1.21 0.15
C ASN A 187 -23.27 -2.33 -0.90
N GLU A 188 -22.07 -2.75 -1.32
CA GLU A 188 -21.89 -3.90 -2.23
C GLU A 188 -21.93 -5.26 -1.51
N VAL A 189 -22.04 -5.28 -0.17
CA VAL A 189 -21.99 -6.51 0.66
C VAL A 189 -23.39 -6.98 1.12
N GLU A 190 -24.48 -6.44 0.58
CA GLU A 190 -25.87 -6.88 0.89
C GLU A 190 -26.49 -7.83 -0.15
#